data_AF-A0A969ADR2-F1
#
_entry.id   AF-A0A969ADR2-F1
#
_cell.length_a   1.000
_cell.length_b   1.000
_cell.length_c   1.000
_cell.angle_alpha   90.00
_cell.angle_beta   90.00
_cell.angle_gamma   90.00
#
_symmetry.space_group_name_H-M   'P 1'
#
loop_
_entity.id
_entity.type
_entity.pdbx_description
1 polymer ?
#
loop_
_entity_poly.entity_id
_entity_poly.type
_entity_poly.pdbx_seq_one_letter_code
_entity_poly.pdbx_strand_id
1 'polypeptide(L)'
;MQVAIEGEDAVSATEELLSISGISGSYTAPAETEREATVATVATIIGIVGGTMAIAEQIRKWYLEYKQHKSGKKIAKVLIVGKNGERLLLEGATAEQIQQILNS
;
A
#
# COMPACT_ATOMS: atom_id res chain seq x y z
N MET A 1 -0.90 -10.99 -4.31
CA MET A 1 -0.59 -9.57 -4.51
C MET A 1 0.00 -9.02 -3.23
N GLN A 2 1.00 -8.16 -3.32
CA GLN A 2 1.67 -7.56 -2.17
C GLN A 2 1.74 -6.05 -2.32
N VAL A 3 1.78 -5.34 -1.20
CA VAL A 3 2.01 -3.90 -1.14
C VAL A 3 3.16 -3.66 -0.16
N ALA A 4 4.29 -3.21 -0.68
CA ALA A 4 5.42 -2.80 0.13
C ALA A 4 5.28 -1.31 0.46
N ILE A 5 5.32 -0.97 1.74
CA ILE A 5 5.25 0.40 2.22
C ILE A 5 6.54 0.66 2.99
N GLU A 6 7.29 1.67 2.57
CA GLU A 6 8.55 2.08 3.19
C GLU A 6 8.35 3.46 3.81
N GLY A 7 8.85 3.66 5.02
CA GLY A 7 8.75 4.91 5.77
C GLY A 7 8.57 4.69 7.26
N GLU A 8 8.85 5.73 8.06
CA GLU A 8 8.73 5.68 9.53
C GLU A 8 7.31 5.32 10.00
N ASP A 9 6.29 5.61 9.19
CA ASP A 9 4.88 5.30 9.45
C ASP A 9 4.37 4.06 8.68
N ALA A 10 5.27 3.23 8.13
CA ALA A 10 4.87 2.11 7.29
C ALA A 10 3.87 1.16 7.96
N VAL A 11 4.05 0.88 9.25
CA VAL A 11 3.11 0.04 10.04
C VAL A 11 1.72 0.66 10.07
N SER A 12 1.57 1.89 10.58
CA SER A 12 0.26 2.56 10.65
C SER A 12 -0.37 2.75 9.28
N ALA A 13 0.43 3.09 8.27
CA ALA A 13 -0.04 3.22 6.89
C ALA A 13 -0.58 1.88 6.36
N THR A 14 0.07 0.77 6.69
CA THR A 14 -0.39 -0.58 6.31
C THR A 14 -1.69 -0.96 6.98
N GLU A 15 -1.84 -0.66 8.27
CA GLU A 15 -3.06 -0.93 9.02
C GLU A 15 -4.25 -0.14 8.47
N GLU A 16 -4.04 1.14 8.12
CA GLU A 16 -5.05 1.96 7.45
C GLU A 16 -5.41 1.43 6.06
N LEU A 17 -4.42 1.00 5.26
CA LEU A 17 -4.64 0.38 3.95
C LEU A 17 -5.51 -0.88 4.07
N LEU A 18 -5.20 -1.76 5.04
CA LEU A 18 -5.96 -2.99 5.28
C LEU A 18 -7.33 -2.74 5.91
N SER A 19 -7.57 -1.54 6.44
CA SER A 19 -8.87 -1.11 6.96
C SER A 19 -9.80 -0.57 5.87
N ILE A 20 -9.33 -0.43 4.62
CA ILE A 20 -10.18 -0.06 3.48
C ILE A 20 -11.23 -1.15 3.27
N SER A 21 -12.51 -0.77 3.31
CA SER A 21 -13.61 -1.68 3.07
C SER A 21 -13.48 -2.37 1.70
N GLY A 22 -13.59 -3.69 1.70
CA GLY A 22 -13.40 -4.51 0.51
C GLY A 22 -11.96 -4.99 0.27
N ILE A 23 -10.98 -4.59 1.10
CA ILE A 23 -9.65 -5.21 1.14
C ILE A 23 -9.61 -6.24 2.27
N SER A 24 -9.02 -7.40 2.02
CA SER A 24 -8.69 -8.38 3.05
C SER A 24 -7.25 -8.83 2.86
N GLY A 25 -6.50 -8.91 3.96
CA GLY A 25 -5.08 -9.18 3.93
C GLY A 25 -4.47 -9.30 5.32
N SER A 26 -3.17 -9.56 5.33
CA SER A 26 -2.32 -9.51 6.51
C SER A 26 -1.06 -8.73 6.17
N TYR A 27 -0.22 -8.42 7.16
CA TYR A 27 1.06 -7.80 6.89
C TYR A 27 2.16 -8.42 7.74
N THR A 28 3.39 -8.24 7.28
CA THR A 28 4.60 -8.54 8.05
C THR A 28 5.34 -7.24 8.26
N ALA A 29 5.71 -6.97 9.51
CA ALA A 29 6.63 -5.89 9.88
C ALA A 29 7.98 -6.51 10.30
N PRO A 30 9.11 -5.84 10.01
CA PRO A 30 10.43 -6.28 10.44
C PRO A 30 10.49 -6.29 11.98
N ALA A 31 11.27 -7.22 12.52
CA ALA A 31 11.53 -7.26 13.94
C ALA A 31 12.22 -5.95 14.38
N GLU A 32 11.87 -5.45 15.57
CA GLU A 32 12.29 -4.15 16.14
C GLU A 32 13.83 -3.94 16.22
N THR A 33 14.61 -4.99 15.97
CA THR A 33 16.07 -5.09 16.05
C THR A 33 16.79 -4.84 14.71
N GLU A 34 16.10 -4.81 13.57
CA GLU A 34 16.69 -4.49 12.26
C GLU A 34 16.55 -2.97 11.99
N ARG A 35 17.26 -2.16 12.78
CA ARG A 35 17.22 -0.68 12.72
C ARG A 35 18.20 -0.05 11.72
N GLU A 36 18.59 -0.77 10.68
CA GLU A 36 19.45 -0.21 9.64
C GLU A 36 18.68 -0.12 8.32
N ALA A 37 18.32 1.13 7.99
CA ALA A 37 17.71 1.62 6.75
C ALA A 37 16.21 1.34 6.54
N THR A 38 15.38 2.31 7.01
CA THR A 38 13.97 2.53 6.63
C THR A 38 12.99 1.45 7.05
N VAL A 39 12.11 1.76 8.02
CA VAL A 39 11.00 0.87 8.41
C VAL A 39 10.18 0.55 7.17
N ALA A 40 10.01 -0.74 6.87
CA ALA A 40 9.26 -1.19 5.71
C ALA A 40 8.31 -2.31 6.12
N THR A 41 7.06 -2.25 5.68
CA THR A 41 6.09 -3.34 5.87
C THR A 41 5.71 -3.92 4.51
N VAL A 42 5.32 -5.19 4.53
CA VAL A 42 4.78 -5.85 3.35
C VAL A 42 3.38 -6.35 3.69
N ALA A 43 2.36 -5.69 3.13
CA ALA A 43 0.99 -6.15 3.16
C ALA A 43 0.78 -7.23 2.10
N THR A 44 0.20 -8.36 2.48
CA THR A 44 -0.27 -9.40 1.55
C THR A 44 -1.79 -9.28 1.43
N ILE A 45 -2.26 -8.88 0.25
CA ILE A 45 -3.70 -8.78 -0.04
C ILE A 45 -4.18 -10.12 -0.59
N ILE A 46 -5.12 -10.74 0.14
CA ILE A 46 -5.69 -12.06 -0.15
C ILE A 46 -7.07 -11.97 -0.80
N GLY A 47 -7.76 -10.83 -0.67
CA GLY A 47 -9.10 -10.65 -1.22
C GLY A 47 -9.41 -9.18 -1.54
N ILE A 48 -10.11 -8.99 -2.65
CA ILE A 48 -10.76 -7.74 -3.02
C ILE A 48 -12.23 -8.02 -3.30
N VAL A 49 -13.12 -7.32 -2.60
CA VAL A 49 -14.57 -7.38 -2.76
C VAL A 49 -15.09 -5.99 -3.13
N GLY A 50 -16.03 -5.90 -4.07
CA GLY A 50 -16.66 -4.61 -4.44
C GLY A 50 -16.12 -3.93 -5.72
N GLY A 51 -15.42 -4.67 -6.57
CA GLY A 51 -14.95 -4.18 -7.87
C GLY A 51 -13.62 -3.41 -7.78
N THR A 52 -12.69 -3.71 -8.69
CA THR A 52 -11.31 -3.23 -8.59
C THR A 52 -11.14 -1.73 -8.83
N MET A 53 -12.05 -1.06 -9.55
CA MET A 53 -11.96 0.39 -9.76
C MET A 53 -12.22 1.17 -8.47
N ALA A 54 -13.28 0.84 -7.73
CA ALA A 54 -13.60 1.51 -6.47
C ALA A 54 -12.50 1.32 -5.41
N ILE A 55 -11.85 0.15 -5.42
CA ILE A 55 -10.69 -0.09 -4.56
C ILE A 55 -9.46 0.69 -5.02
N ALA A 56 -9.22 0.77 -6.33
CA ALA A 56 -8.11 1.56 -6.87
C ALA A 56 -8.22 3.04 -6.51
N GLU A 57 -9.43 3.62 -6.58
CA GLU A 57 -9.69 4.99 -6.14
C GLU A 57 -9.44 5.18 -4.64
N GLN A 58 -9.89 4.25 -3.79
CA GLN A 58 -9.68 4.30 -2.34
C GLN A 58 -8.19 4.19 -1.98
N ILE A 59 -7.44 3.28 -2.62
CA ILE A 59 -5.99 3.16 -2.43
C ILE A 59 -5.29 4.45 -2.86
N ARG A 60 -5.67 5.02 -4.01
CA ARG A 60 -5.09 6.28 -4.49
C ARG A 60 -5.37 7.43 -3.52
N LYS A 61 -6.60 7.54 -3.02
CA LYS A 61 -6.99 8.56 -2.04
C LYS A 61 -6.20 8.42 -0.74
N TRP A 62 -6.15 7.21 -0.17
CA TRP A 62 -5.35 6.91 1.03
C TRP A 62 -3.88 7.34 0.85
N TYR A 63 -3.27 7.01 -0.29
CA TYR A 63 -1.88 7.37 -0.56
C TYR A 63 -1.67 8.89 -0.62
N LEU A 64 -2.56 9.61 -1.31
CA LEU A 64 -2.50 11.07 -1.41
C LEU A 64 -2.72 11.75 -0.05
N GLU A 65 -3.65 11.26 0.75
CA GLU A 65 -3.91 11.79 2.10
C GLU A 65 -2.67 11.63 3.00
N TYR A 66 -2.01 10.48 2.95
CA TYR A 66 -0.77 10.23 3.66
C TYR A 66 0.39 11.14 3.21
N LYS A 67 0.50 11.40 1.91
CA LYS A 67 1.53 12.31 1.36
C LYS A 67 1.26 13.78 1.67
N GLN A 68 -0.01 14.20 1.74
CA GLN A 68 -0.38 15.62 1.89
C GLN A 68 -0.54 16.08 3.34
N HIS A 69 -1.04 15.23 4.25
CA HIS A 69 -1.49 15.69 5.57
C HIS A 69 -0.56 15.33 6.75
N LYS A 70 0.45 14.47 6.56
CA LYS A 70 1.34 14.03 7.66
C LYS A 70 2.71 14.71 7.57
N SER A 71 2.75 16.01 7.85
CA SER A 71 3.99 16.79 8.03
C SER A 71 4.78 16.28 9.23
N GLY A 72 5.58 15.24 9.03
CA GLY A 72 6.53 14.73 10.02
C GLY A 72 6.79 13.23 9.92
N LYS A 73 5.80 12.43 9.51
CA LYS A 73 5.92 10.97 9.44
C LYS A 73 5.71 10.50 8.00
N LYS A 74 6.81 10.15 7.35
CA LYS A 74 6.89 10.02 5.89
C LYS A 74 6.72 8.57 5.48
N ILE A 75 5.64 8.23 4.78
CA ILE A 75 5.73 7.14 3.80
C ILE A 75 6.67 7.62 2.69
N ALA A 76 7.85 7.01 2.60
CA ALA A 76 8.83 7.28 1.58
C ALA A 76 8.31 6.75 0.23
N LYS A 77 7.87 5.48 0.22
CA LYS A 77 7.57 4.75 -1.00
C LYS A 77 6.43 3.75 -0.77
N VAL A 78 5.56 3.59 -1.76
CA VAL A 78 4.56 2.52 -1.78
C VAL A 78 4.60 1.82 -3.14
N LEU A 79 4.88 0.52 -3.11
CA LEU A 79 5.01 -0.33 -4.30
C LEU A 79 3.99 -1.46 -4.24
N ILE A 80 3.10 -1.52 -5.22
CA ILE A 80 2.21 -2.67 -5.42
C ILE A 80 2.93 -3.67 -6.32
N VAL A 81 2.91 -4.94 -5.91
CA VAL A 81 3.37 -6.10 -6.69
C VAL A 81 2.16 -6.98 -6.95
N GLY A 82 1.71 -7.02 -8.20
CA GLY A 82 0.56 -7.83 -8.59
C GLY A 82 0.92 -9.32 -8.69
N LYS A 83 -0.04 -10.16 -9.07
CA LYS A 83 0.12 -11.63 -8.99
C LYS A 83 1.14 -12.18 -9.99
N ASN A 84 1.32 -11.53 -11.14
CA ASN A 84 2.28 -11.98 -12.16
C ASN A 84 3.64 -11.28 -12.04
N GLY A 85 3.86 -10.53 -10.94
CA GLY A 85 5.14 -9.87 -10.64
C GLY A 85 5.30 -8.48 -11.24
N GLU A 86 4.30 -7.96 -11.97
CA GLU A 86 4.20 -6.55 -12.32
C GLU A 86 4.29 -5.66 -11.09
N ARG A 87 4.88 -4.48 -11.26
CA ARG A 87 5.18 -3.54 -10.18
C ARG A 87 4.66 -2.16 -10.52
N LEU A 88 3.95 -1.55 -9.59
CA LEU A 88 3.44 -0.19 -9.71
C LEU A 88 3.86 0.63 -8.48
N LEU A 89 4.63 1.68 -8.72
CA LEU A 89 4.88 2.71 -7.72
C LEU A 89 3.65 3.61 -7.63
N LEU A 90 3.11 3.86 -6.44
CA LEU A 90 1.92 4.71 -6.29
C LEU A 90 2.18 6.20 -6.54
N GLU A 91 3.45 6.63 -6.48
CA GLU A 91 3.83 8.00 -6.82
C GLU A 91 3.51 8.31 -8.29
N GLY A 92 2.58 9.24 -8.50
CA GLY A 92 2.12 9.62 -9.84
C GLY A 92 1.16 8.62 -10.50
N ALA A 93 0.82 7.50 -9.85
CA ALA A 93 -0.10 6.52 -10.42
C ALA A 93 -1.54 7.03 -10.52
N THR A 94 -2.23 6.68 -11.60
CA THR A 94 -3.67 6.93 -11.77
C THR A 94 -4.50 5.79 -11.20
N ALA A 95 -5.81 6.02 -11.00
CA ALA A 95 -6.72 4.98 -10.53
C ALA A 95 -6.80 3.81 -11.53
N GLU A 96 -6.72 4.09 -12.82
CA GLU A 96 -6.76 3.07 -13.89
C GLU A 96 -5.50 2.19 -13.86
N GLN A 97 -4.32 2.78 -13.64
CA GLN A 97 -3.07 2.03 -13.51
C GLN A 97 -3.09 1.14 -12.25
N ILE A 98 -3.62 1.66 -11.15
CA ILE A 98 -3.81 0.87 -9.92
C ILE A 98 -4.80 -0.26 -10.20
N GLN A 99 -5.95 0.02 -10.83
CA GLN A 99 -6.93 -1.00 -11.19
C GLN A 99 -6.32 -2.12 -12.05
N GLN A 100 -5.47 -1.77 -13.03
CA GLN A 100 -4.80 -2.74 -13.88
C GLN A 100 -3.94 -3.73 -13.08
N ILE A 101 -3.18 -3.25 -12.10
CA ILE A 101 -2.37 -4.14 -11.23
C ILE A 101 -3.19 -4.89 -10.18
N LEU A 102 -4.40 -4.40 -9.82
CA LEU A 102 -5.31 -5.16 -8.96
C LEU A 102 -5.99 -6.33 -9.71
N ASN A 103 -6.13 -6.21 -11.04
CA ASN A 103 -6.78 -7.21 -11.90
C ASN A 103 -5.83 -8.31 -12.39
N SER A 104 -4.53 -8.17 -12.20
CA SER A 104 -3.51 -9.11 -12.68
C SER A 104 -3.38 -10.37 -11.84
#